data_AF-A0A8T4ESR2-F1
#
_entry.id   AF-A0A8T4ESR2-F1
#
_cell.length_a   1.000
_cell.length_b   1.000
_cell.length_c   1.000
_cell.angle_alpha   90.00
_cell.angle_beta   90.00
_cell.angle_gamma   90.00
#
_symmetry.space_group_name_H-M   'P 1'
#
loop_
_entity.id
_entity.type
_entity.pdbx_description
1 polymer ?
#
loop_
_entity_poly.entity_id
_entity_poly.type
_entity_poly.pdbx_seq_one_letter_code
_entity_poly.pdbx_strand_id
1 'polypeptide(L)'
;MAEGEFIFWCIIGVGFGITLFIKGFQSLRLKRFIETTPTSKVRSLAMGRVEICGEVVPAEKQILKSPLTGKDCVYYYYKVEELRRSNKRSYWAVIDTMKADVKFFLKDDTGAVLVEPNGASISIPADFNSQYSSFNAMPENIRTFLQSGNVKYKTLFGTTKTLRFTEFVIAPGDKLYILGYAGNNPFVEDGTAKDNVDGIMIQKGNLGKCYYIADKPEKDVLKKLKWGWIGGLFGGGALIVGGLAGIFIYFGVF
;
A
#
# COMPACT_ATOMS: atom_id res chain seq x y z
N MET A 1 -46.15 5.23 15.90
CA MET A 1 -45.32 4.53 14.89
C MET A 1 -45.91 3.15 14.73
N ALA A 2 -46.22 2.73 13.50
CA ALA A 2 -46.83 1.42 13.26
C ALA A 2 -45.90 0.33 13.81
N GLU A 3 -46.44 -0.62 14.57
CA GLU A 3 -45.66 -1.64 15.27
C GLU A 3 -44.73 -2.44 14.33
N GLY A 4 -45.16 -2.62 13.08
CA GLY A 4 -44.35 -3.22 12.01
C GLY A 4 -43.10 -2.42 11.62
N GLU A 5 -43.14 -1.08 11.72
CA GLU A 5 -41.97 -0.23 11.46
C GLU A 5 -40.89 -0.47 12.52
N PHE A 6 -41.27 -0.61 13.79
CA PHE A 6 -40.31 -0.82 14.87
C PHE A 6 -39.53 -2.13 14.72
N ILE A 7 -40.24 -3.24 14.42
CA ILE A 7 -39.61 -4.54 14.16
C ILE A 7 -38.72 -4.47 12.92
N PHE A 8 -39.18 -3.82 11.85
CA PHE A 8 -38.43 -3.65 10.61
C PHE A 8 -37.08 -2.95 10.86
N TRP A 9 -37.07 -1.85 11.62
CA TRP A 9 -35.84 -1.17 12.01
C TRP A 9 -34.93 -2.03 12.90
N CYS A 10 -35.49 -2.86 13.79
CA CYS A 10 -34.71 -3.79 14.60
C CYS A 10 -34.02 -4.87 13.74
N ILE A 11 -34.73 -5.45 12.77
CA ILE A 11 -34.17 -6.46 11.85
C ILE A 11 -33.05 -5.86 11.00
N ILE A 12 -33.26 -4.65 10.46
CA ILE A 12 -32.22 -3.91 9.73
C ILE A 12 -31.01 -3.66 10.62
N GLY A 13 -31.23 -3.25 11.87
CA GLY A 13 -30.17 -3.01 12.86
C GLY A 13 -29.33 -4.25 13.14
N VAL A 14 -29.97 -5.41 13.34
CA VAL A 14 -29.28 -6.70 13.53
C VAL A 14 -28.49 -7.07 12.27
N GLY A 15 -29.10 -6.98 11.08
CA GLY A 15 -28.43 -7.27 9.82
C GLY A 15 -27.19 -6.39 9.60
N PHE A 16 -27.33 -5.09 9.80
CA PHE A 16 -26.21 -4.14 9.74
C PHE A 16 -25.14 -4.46 10.80
N GLY A 17 -25.55 -4.76 12.03
CA GLY A 17 -24.66 -5.16 13.12
C GLY A 17 -23.83 -6.40 12.79
N ILE A 18 -24.43 -7.44 12.20
CA ILE A 18 -23.73 -8.65 11.73
C ILE A 18 -22.67 -8.30 10.69
N THR A 19 -23.00 -7.45 9.70
CA THR A 19 -22.02 -7.07 8.67
C THR A 19 -20.83 -6.30 9.24
N LEU A 20 -21.07 -5.39 10.19
CA LEU A 20 -20.02 -4.65 10.89
C LEU A 20 -19.15 -5.58 11.74
N PHE A 21 -19.78 -6.53 12.44
CA PHE A 21 -19.10 -7.50 13.29
C PHE A 21 -18.17 -8.41 12.47
N ILE A 22 -18.66 -8.97 11.35
CA ILE A 22 -17.86 -9.81 10.44
C ILE A 22 -16.67 -9.01 9.89
N LYS A 23 -16.89 -7.79 9.40
CA LYS A 23 -15.82 -6.92 8.90
C LYS A 23 -14.79 -6.62 9.99
N GLY A 24 -15.24 -6.25 11.19
CA GLY A 24 -14.36 -6.00 12.33
C GLY A 24 -13.51 -7.22 12.70
N PHE A 25 -14.12 -8.40 12.69
CA PHE A 25 -13.42 -9.65 12.99
C PHE A 25 -12.42 -10.07 11.90
N GLN A 26 -12.73 -9.88 10.62
CA GLN A 26 -11.80 -10.09 9.51
C GLN A 26 -10.58 -9.16 9.62
N SER A 27 -10.81 -7.87 9.89
CA SER A 27 -9.73 -6.91 10.14
C SER A 27 -8.87 -7.29 11.35
N LEU A 28 -9.48 -7.80 12.43
CA LEU A 28 -8.75 -8.28 13.60
C LEU A 28 -7.90 -9.52 13.30
N ARG A 29 -8.41 -10.47 12.51
CA ARG A 29 -7.65 -11.66 12.08
C ARG A 29 -6.45 -11.27 11.23
N LEU A 30 -6.64 -10.36 10.27
CA LEU A 30 -5.56 -9.83 9.44
C LEU A 30 -4.52 -9.12 10.32
N LYS A 31 -4.97 -8.26 11.23
CA LYS A 31 -4.10 -7.56 12.20
C LYS A 31 -3.24 -8.54 13.00
N ARG A 32 -3.85 -9.56 13.62
CA ARG A 32 -3.12 -10.56 14.40
C ARG A 32 -2.14 -11.34 13.55
N PHE A 33 -2.54 -11.71 12.34
CA PHE A 33 -1.69 -12.44 11.40
C PHE A 33 -0.41 -11.67 11.05
N ILE A 34 -0.53 -10.36 10.88
CA ILE A 34 0.60 -9.44 10.65
C ILE A 34 1.43 -9.27 11.92
N GLU A 35 0.80 -8.97 13.07
CA GLU A 35 1.50 -8.73 14.35
C GLU A 35 2.31 -9.93 14.87
N THR A 36 1.94 -11.15 14.47
CA THR A 36 2.64 -12.37 14.90
C THR A 36 3.92 -12.70 14.13
N THR A 37 4.28 -11.95 13.08
CA THR A 37 5.54 -12.20 12.37
C THR A 37 6.65 -11.34 13.00
N PRO A 38 7.60 -11.93 13.76
CA PRO A 38 8.72 -11.16 14.27
C PRO A 38 9.61 -10.72 13.10
N THR A 39 10.14 -9.50 13.18
CA THR A 39 11.13 -9.02 12.22
C THR A 39 12.41 -9.87 12.36
N SER A 40 12.72 -10.66 11.33
CA SER A 40 13.91 -11.51 11.26
C SER A 40 15.14 -10.69 10.88
N LYS A 41 16.30 -11.11 11.38
CA LYS A 41 17.61 -10.64 10.90
C LYS A 41 18.01 -11.36 9.62
N VAL A 42 18.74 -10.67 8.75
CA VAL A 42 19.15 -11.19 7.44
C VAL A 42 20.01 -12.45 7.58
N ARG A 43 20.97 -12.49 8.51
CA ARG A 43 21.86 -13.65 8.72
C ARG A 43 21.12 -14.94 9.09
N SER A 44 19.97 -14.84 9.75
CA SER A 44 19.18 -15.97 10.23
C SER A 44 17.91 -16.16 9.41
N LEU A 45 17.90 -15.72 8.15
CA LEU A 45 16.77 -15.92 7.26
C LEU A 45 16.56 -17.40 6.98
N ALA A 46 15.39 -17.90 7.35
CA ALA A 46 14.90 -19.20 6.93
C ALA A 46 14.03 -19.05 5.68
N MET A 47 14.02 -20.08 4.83
CA MET A 47 13.08 -20.16 3.71
C MET A 47 11.64 -20.12 4.20
N GLY A 48 10.76 -19.46 3.45
CA GLY A 48 9.37 -19.27 3.84
C GLY A 48 8.99 -17.81 4.03
N ARG A 49 7.90 -17.55 4.74
CA ARG A 49 7.41 -16.19 4.97
C ARG A 49 8.29 -15.48 5.99
N VAL A 50 8.75 -14.28 5.65
CA VAL A 50 9.63 -13.47 6.50
C VAL A 50 9.21 -12.00 6.51
N GLU A 51 9.45 -11.34 7.64
CA GLU A 51 9.43 -9.88 7.75
C GLU A 51 10.85 -9.43 8.03
N ILE A 52 11.41 -8.53 7.23
CA ILE A 52 12.76 -8.00 7.41
C ILE A 52 12.76 -6.47 7.36
N CYS A 53 13.76 -5.87 7.99
CA CYS A 53 13.98 -4.44 7.98
C CYS A 53 15.45 -4.15 7.68
N GLY A 54 15.71 -3.21 6.80
CA GLY A 54 17.07 -2.80 6.48
C GLY A 54 17.12 -1.58 5.58
N GLU A 55 18.34 -1.21 5.22
CA GLU A 55 18.67 -0.12 4.32
C GLU A 55 18.77 -0.62 2.88
N VAL A 56 18.26 0.16 1.94
CA VAL A 56 18.31 -0.16 0.51
C VAL A 56 19.71 0.10 -0.02
N VAL A 57 20.30 -0.94 -0.60
CA VAL A 57 21.59 -0.90 -1.30
C VAL A 57 21.37 -1.35 -2.74
N PRO A 58 21.73 -0.56 -3.76
CA PRO A 58 21.60 -0.99 -5.15
C PRO A 58 22.38 -2.27 -5.44
N ALA A 59 21.78 -3.18 -6.23
CA ALA A 59 22.56 -4.23 -6.86
C ALA A 59 23.45 -3.58 -7.95
N GLU A 60 24.68 -4.07 -8.12
CA GLU A 60 25.64 -3.45 -9.05
C GLU A 60 25.02 -3.23 -10.44
N LYS A 61 25.11 -2.00 -10.96
CA LYS A 61 24.53 -1.53 -12.25
C LYS A 61 23.00 -1.44 -12.33
N GLN A 62 22.27 -1.69 -11.25
CA GLN A 62 20.80 -1.62 -11.21
C GLN A 62 20.34 -0.36 -10.46
N ILE A 63 20.47 0.80 -11.12
CA ILE A 63 19.95 2.09 -10.64
C ILE A 63 19.08 2.71 -11.74
N LEU A 64 17.90 3.14 -11.36
CA LEU A 64 16.96 3.89 -12.19
C LEU A 64 17.07 5.39 -11.89
N LYS A 65 16.65 6.23 -12.84
CA LYS A 65 16.40 7.65 -12.58
C LYS A 65 14.90 7.91 -12.57
N SER A 66 14.41 8.53 -11.49
CA SER A 66 13.01 8.92 -11.38
C SER A 66 12.68 10.00 -12.42
N PRO A 67 11.55 9.92 -13.13
CA PRO A 67 11.27 10.78 -14.27
C PRO A 67 10.88 12.22 -13.92
N LEU A 68 10.30 12.46 -12.72
CA LEU A 68 9.89 13.81 -12.32
C LEU A 68 10.98 14.54 -11.53
N THR A 69 11.60 13.85 -10.56
CA THR A 69 12.64 14.44 -9.70
C THR A 69 14.08 14.16 -10.15
N GLY A 70 14.32 13.20 -11.04
CA GLY A 70 15.66 12.84 -11.52
C GLY A 70 16.52 12.10 -10.48
N LYS A 71 15.93 11.64 -9.39
CA LYS A 71 16.61 10.95 -8.28
C LYS A 71 17.06 9.55 -8.71
N ASP A 72 18.23 9.14 -8.23
CA ASP A 72 18.69 7.76 -8.34
C ASP A 72 17.86 6.87 -7.41
N CYS A 73 17.34 5.77 -7.94
CA CYS A 73 16.37 4.93 -7.24
C CYS A 73 16.40 3.47 -7.70
N VAL A 74 15.82 2.59 -6.88
CA VAL A 74 15.62 1.16 -7.22
C VAL A 74 14.16 0.86 -7.57
N TYR A 75 13.26 1.80 -7.27
CA TYR A 75 11.85 1.77 -7.62
C TYR A 75 11.36 3.20 -7.80
N TYR A 76 10.51 3.40 -8.80
CA TYR A 76 9.63 4.56 -8.83
C TYR A 76 8.23 4.20 -9.33
N TYR A 77 7.26 4.97 -8.86
CA TYR A 77 5.93 5.05 -9.45
C TYR A 77 5.53 6.52 -9.53
N TYR A 78 5.05 6.95 -10.69
CA TYR A 78 4.47 8.27 -10.83
C TYR A 78 3.05 8.22 -11.36
N LYS A 79 2.34 9.29 -11.05
CA LYS A 79 0.96 9.52 -11.45
C LYS A 79 0.78 10.96 -11.89
N VAL A 80 0.29 11.14 -13.12
CA VAL A 80 -0.14 12.44 -13.65
C VAL A 80 -1.65 12.43 -13.74
N GLU A 81 -2.27 13.43 -13.13
CA GLU A 81 -3.72 13.57 -13.08
C GLU A 81 -4.14 14.94 -13.62
N GLU A 82 -5.25 14.95 -14.36
CA GLU A 82 -5.89 16.16 -14.88
C GLU A 82 -7.17 16.43 -14.10
N LEU A 83 -7.34 17.68 -13.65
CA LEU A 83 -8.60 18.11 -13.06
C LEU A 83 -9.64 18.24 -14.18
N ARG A 84 -10.64 17.36 -14.17
CA ARG A 84 -11.77 17.40 -15.09
C ARG A 84 -13.04 17.84 -14.36
N ARG A 85 -13.92 18.48 -15.11
CA ARG A 85 -15.24 18.90 -14.62
C ARG A 85 -16.32 18.07 -15.30
N SER A 86 -17.24 17.54 -14.51
CA SER A 86 -18.48 16.91 -14.97
C SER A 86 -19.64 17.51 -14.20
N ASN A 87 -20.53 18.21 -14.91
CA ASN A 87 -21.63 18.98 -14.33
C ASN A 87 -21.16 19.94 -13.21
N LYS A 88 -21.69 19.74 -11.99
CA LYS A 88 -21.38 20.52 -10.79
C LYS A 88 -20.24 19.93 -9.95
N ARG A 89 -19.54 18.90 -10.44
CA ARG A 89 -18.45 18.23 -9.70
C ARG A 89 -17.14 18.27 -10.50
N SER A 90 -16.03 18.34 -9.78
CA SER A 90 -14.69 18.20 -10.33
C SER A 90 -14.04 16.93 -9.76
N TYR A 91 -13.26 16.25 -10.58
CA TYR A 91 -12.53 15.04 -10.19
C TYR A 91 -11.18 14.98 -10.89
N TRP A 92 -10.24 14.27 -10.27
CA TRP A 92 -8.91 14.02 -10.83
C TRP A 92 -8.97 12.77 -11.70
N ALA A 93 -8.73 12.95 -13.00
CA ALA A 93 -8.63 11.86 -13.94
C ALA A 93 -7.16 11.52 -14.17
N VAL A 94 -6.78 10.25 -13.99
CA VAL A 94 -5.44 9.79 -14.30
C VAL A 94 -5.24 9.86 -15.81
N ILE A 95 -4.22 10.58 -16.26
CA ILE A 95 -3.90 10.73 -17.69
C ILE A 95 -2.62 9.99 -18.07
N ASP A 96 -1.72 9.77 -17.12
CA ASP A 96 -0.49 9.03 -17.34
C ASP A 96 0.03 8.42 -16.03
N THR A 97 0.62 7.23 -16.14
CA THR A 97 1.26 6.51 -15.03
C THR A 97 2.36 5.62 -15.57
N MET A 98 3.47 5.57 -14.85
CA MET A 98 4.51 4.56 -15.07
C MET A 98 5.01 4.04 -13.73
N LYS A 99 5.41 2.78 -13.74
CA LYS A 99 6.21 2.18 -12.68
C LYS A 99 7.44 1.55 -13.30
N ALA A 100 8.56 1.60 -12.62
CA ALA A 100 9.71 0.78 -12.93
C ALA A 100 10.42 0.38 -11.65
N ASP A 101 11.04 -0.79 -11.70
CA ASP A 101 11.63 -1.44 -10.56
C ASP A 101 12.83 -2.28 -10.99
N VAL A 102 13.84 -2.34 -10.13
CA VAL A 102 15.04 -3.17 -10.29
C VAL A 102 15.35 -3.86 -8.97
N LYS A 103 16.06 -4.98 -9.04
CA LYS A 103 16.42 -5.72 -7.82
C LYS A 103 17.41 -4.89 -7.02
N PHE A 104 17.32 -5.02 -5.71
CA PHE A 104 18.20 -4.33 -4.78
C PHE A 104 18.50 -5.22 -3.57
N PHE A 105 19.58 -4.91 -2.87
CA PHE A 105 19.89 -5.54 -1.61
C PHE A 105 19.22 -4.77 -0.47
N LEU A 106 18.61 -5.50 0.46
CA LEU A 106 18.21 -4.96 1.76
C LEU A 106 19.28 -5.35 2.78
N LYS A 107 19.97 -4.36 3.33
CA LYS A 107 21.09 -4.55 4.26
C LYS A 107 20.67 -4.21 5.68
N ASP A 108 20.88 -5.14 6.60
CA ASP A 108 20.79 -4.87 8.05
C ASP A 108 22.18 -4.91 8.69
N ASP A 109 22.21 -4.93 10.02
CA ASP A 109 23.42 -5.05 10.84
C ASP A 109 24.10 -6.43 10.75
N THR A 110 23.43 -7.43 10.19
CA THR A 110 23.88 -8.83 10.17
C THR A 110 24.28 -9.34 8.79
N GLY A 111 23.76 -8.74 7.71
CA GLY A 111 24.04 -9.10 6.32
C GLY A 111 23.22 -8.31 5.30
N ALA A 112 23.23 -8.75 4.05
CA ALA A 112 22.41 -8.20 2.98
C ALA A 112 21.71 -9.33 2.22
N VAL A 113 20.44 -9.13 1.83
CA VAL A 113 19.65 -10.10 1.06
C VAL A 113 19.09 -9.45 -0.20
N LEU A 114 19.07 -10.20 -1.30
CA LEU A 114 18.52 -9.71 -2.57
C LEU A 114 16.99 -9.65 -2.52
N VAL A 115 16.42 -8.58 -3.03
CA VAL A 115 14.97 -8.34 -3.07
C VAL A 115 14.55 -8.14 -4.52
N GLU A 116 13.52 -8.88 -4.93
CA GLU A 116 12.80 -8.68 -6.19
C GLU A 116 11.53 -7.86 -5.92
N PRO A 117 11.51 -6.53 -6.15
CA PRO A 117 10.35 -5.69 -5.87
C PRO A 117 9.11 -6.05 -6.70
N ASN A 118 9.28 -6.74 -7.84
CA ASN A 118 8.17 -7.06 -8.71
C ASN A 118 7.06 -7.85 -8.00
N GLY A 119 5.82 -7.38 -8.15
CA GLY A 119 4.64 -8.02 -7.56
C GLY A 119 4.42 -7.70 -6.08
N ALA A 120 5.24 -6.85 -5.47
CA ALA A 120 4.97 -6.29 -4.15
C ALA A 120 3.88 -5.21 -4.20
N SER A 121 3.08 -5.13 -3.15
CA SER A 121 2.30 -3.93 -2.85
C SER A 121 3.21 -2.95 -2.11
N ILE A 122 3.45 -1.80 -2.74
CA ILE A 122 4.39 -0.79 -2.23
C ILE A 122 3.60 0.34 -1.60
N SER A 123 3.92 0.67 -0.36
CA SER A 123 3.28 1.75 0.40
C SER A 123 4.36 2.60 1.04
N ILE A 124 4.73 3.66 0.33
CA ILE A 124 5.74 4.64 0.72
C ILE A 124 5.13 6.04 0.56
N PRO A 125 5.63 7.05 1.29
CA PRO A 125 5.19 8.43 1.09
C PRO A 125 5.56 8.93 -0.31
N ALA A 126 4.83 9.94 -0.78
CA ALA A 126 5.19 10.61 -2.03
C ALA A 126 6.41 11.51 -1.82
N ASP A 127 7.43 11.32 -2.64
CA ASP A 127 8.61 12.19 -2.73
C ASP A 127 8.32 13.53 -3.38
N PHE A 128 7.38 13.52 -4.32
CA PHE A 128 6.97 14.69 -5.07
C PHE A 128 5.44 14.72 -5.15
N ASN A 129 4.85 15.86 -4.81
CA ASN A 129 3.42 16.10 -4.98
C ASN A 129 3.19 17.58 -5.26
N SER A 130 2.93 17.91 -6.52
CA SER A 130 2.77 19.30 -6.97
C SER A 130 1.62 19.43 -7.94
N GLN A 131 0.93 20.57 -7.86
CA GLN A 131 -0.18 20.93 -8.76
C GLN A 131 0.16 22.19 -9.54
N TYR A 132 -0.01 22.13 -10.86
CA TYR A 132 0.25 23.23 -11.78
C TYR A 132 -1.02 23.59 -12.56
N SER A 133 -1.14 24.86 -12.93
CA SER A 133 -2.30 25.39 -13.66
C SER A 133 -1.90 26.65 -14.43
N SER A 134 -2.86 27.32 -15.07
CA SER A 134 -2.60 28.62 -15.68
C SER A 134 -2.13 29.70 -14.69
N PHE A 135 -2.43 29.56 -13.40
CA PHE A 135 -2.03 30.53 -12.35
C PHE A 135 -0.79 30.09 -11.56
N ASN A 136 -0.42 28.80 -11.64
CA ASN A 136 0.79 28.27 -11.04
C ASN A 136 1.62 27.59 -12.12
N ALA A 137 2.58 28.34 -12.65
CA ALA A 137 3.37 27.92 -13.80
C ALA A 137 4.21 26.69 -13.48
N MET A 138 4.31 25.80 -14.47
CA MET A 138 5.06 24.57 -14.39
C MET A 138 6.55 24.83 -14.65
N PRO A 139 7.47 24.25 -13.84
CA PRO A 139 8.91 24.36 -14.08
C PRO A 139 9.33 23.59 -15.34
N GLU A 140 10.48 23.95 -15.90
CA GLU A 140 10.94 23.42 -17.20
C GLU A 140 11.14 21.90 -17.20
N ASN A 141 11.66 21.31 -16.12
CA ASN A 141 11.84 19.85 -16.02
C ASN A 141 10.53 19.07 -16.24
N ILE A 142 9.42 19.56 -15.66
CA ILE A 142 8.11 18.91 -15.83
C ILE A 142 7.56 19.16 -17.24
N ARG A 143 7.82 20.32 -17.84
CA ARG A 143 7.42 20.60 -19.22
C ARG A 143 8.15 19.68 -20.21
N THR A 144 9.46 19.52 -20.05
CA THR A 144 10.26 18.60 -20.86
C THR A 144 9.76 17.16 -20.70
N PHE A 145 9.47 16.72 -19.48
CA PHE A 145 8.87 15.42 -19.20
C PHE A 145 7.55 15.20 -19.96
N LEU A 146 6.62 16.17 -19.91
CA LEU A 146 5.34 16.07 -20.63
C LEU A 146 5.51 16.05 -22.14
N GLN A 147 6.48 16.79 -22.67
CA GLN A 147 6.80 16.80 -24.10
C GLN A 147 7.38 15.45 -24.55
N SER A 148 8.32 14.88 -23.79
CA SER A 148 8.88 13.55 -24.09
C SER A 148 7.85 12.44 -24.00
N GLY A 149 6.89 12.55 -23.08
CA GLY A 149 5.79 11.59 -22.90
C GLY A 149 4.59 11.82 -23.83
N ASN A 150 4.62 12.84 -24.70
CA ASN A 150 3.51 13.25 -25.56
C ASN A 150 2.19 13.51 -24.80
N VAL A 151 2.28 14.04 -23.58
CA VAL A 151 1.14 14.33 -22.71
C VAL A 151 0.61 15.73 -22.99
N LYS A 152 -0.64 15.83 -23.47
CA LYS A 152 -1.28 17.11 -23.79
C LYS A 152 -1.66 17.89 -22.53
N TYR A 153 -0.90 18.95 -22.24
CA TYR A 153 -1.10 19.80 -21.06
C TYR A 153 -1.75 21.17 -21.34
N LYS A 154 -1.96 21.53 -22.60
CA LYS A 154 -2.69 22.74 -23.01
C LYS A 154 -4.09 22.39 -23.56
N THR A 155 -5.03 23.32 -23.43
CA THR A 155 -6.34 23.27 -24.09
C THR A 155 -6.24 23.78 -25.53
N LEU A 156 -7.31 23.62 -26.31
CA LEU A 156 -7.41 24.14 -27.69
C LEU A 156 -7.27 25.68 -27.75
N PHE A 157 -7.58 26.39 -26.66
CA PHE A 157 -7.44 27.85 -26.56
C PHE A 157 -6.08 28.29 -25.98
N GLY A 158 -5.12 27.37 -25.84
CA GLY A 158 -3.77 27.67 -25.35
C GLY A 158 -3.64 27.80 -23.83
N THR A 159 -4.73 27.68 -23.07
CA THR A 159 -4.70 27.69 -21.59
C THR A 159 -4.13 26.40 -21.04
N THR A 160 -3.39 26.48 -19.92
CA THR A 160 -2.79 25.31 -19.28
C THR A 160 -3.85 24.55 -18.49
N LYS A 161 -3.94 23.24 -18.72
CA LYS A 161 -4.79 22.34 -17.93
C LYS A 161 -4.31 22.32 -16.49
N THR A 162 -5.24 22.13 -15.55
CA THR A 162 -4.85 21.95 -14.15
C THR A 162 -4.40 20.50 -13.97
N LEU A 163 -3.10 20.32 -13.71
CA LEU A 163 -2.46 19.02 -13.60
C LEU A 163 -1.89 18.82 -12.20
N ARG A 164 -1.93 17.58 -11.71
CA ARG A 164 -1.31 17.14 -10.48
C ARG A 164 -0.32 16.02 -10.79
N PHE A 165 0.86 16.13 -10.21
CA PHE A 165 1.96 15.20 -10.37
C PHE A 165 2.27 14.62 -9.01
N THR A 166 2.29 13.29 -8.92
CA THR A 166 2.72 12.57 -7.73
C THR A 166 3.82 11.59 -8.12
N GLU A 167 4.91 11.55 -7.37
CA GLU A 167 6.00 10.57 -7.52
C GLU A 167 6.27 9.90 -6.18
N PHE A 168 6.51 8.59 -6.24
CA PHE A 168 6.91 7.74 -5.13
C PHE A 168 8.23 7.08 -5.52
N VAL A 169 9.25 7.19 -4.67
CA VAL A 169 10.60 6.71 -4.97
C VAL A 169 11.13 5.89 -3.81
N ILE A 170 11.84 4.80 -4.13
CA ILE A 170 12.71 4.12 -3.17
C ILE A 170 14.15 4.44 -3.58
N ALA A 171 14.83 5.25 -2.78
CA ALA A 171 16.19 5.68 -3.02
C ALA A 171 17.20 4.76 -2.28
N PRO A 172 18.45 4.68 -2.77
CA PRO A 172 19.55 4.13 -1.99
C PRO A 172 19.64 4.81 -0.61
N GLY A 173 19.80 4.04 0.45
CA GLY A 173 19.84 4.54 1.82
C GLY A 173 18.47 4.59 2.53
N ASP A 174 17.36 4.38 1.81
CA ASP A 174 16.04 4.31 2.44
C ASP A 174 15.93 3.09 3.35
N LYS A 175 15.29 3.27 4.51
CA LYS A 175 14.97 2.15 5.42
C LYS A 175 13.59 1.58 5.07
N LEU A 176 13.55 0.30 4.74
CA LEU A 176 12.33 -0.40 4.36
C LEU A 176 12.03 -1.59 5.26
N TYR A 177 10.74 -1.83 5.41
CA TYR A 177 10.16 -3.04 5.98
C TYR A 177 9.56 -3.87 4.85
N ILE A 178 9.99 -5.12 4.73
CA ILE A 178 9.54 -6.03 3.69
C ILE A 178 8.92 -7.25 4.32
N LEU A 179 7.64 -7.47 4.04
CA LEU A 179 6.95 -8.72 4.35
C LEU A 179 6.81 -9.50 3.06
N GLY A 180 7.49 -10.65 2.95
CA GLY A 180 7.54 -11.42 1.71
C GLY A 180 7.88 -12.88 1.93
N TYR A 181 8.34 -13.54 0.87
CA TYR A 181 8.76 -14.93 0.89
C TYR A 181 10.25 -15.03 0.57
N ALA A 182 11.03 -15.59 1.50
CA ALA A 182 12.41 -16.02 1.27
C ALA A 182 12.42 -17.34 0.51
N GLY A 183 12.96 -17.32 -0.71
CA GLY A 183 13.15 -18.49 -1.56
C GLY A 183 14.54 -18.52 -2.17
N ASN A 184 14.80 -19.49 -3.05
CA ASN A 184 16.09 -19.63 -3.72
C ASN A 184 16.40 -18.41 -4.58
N ASN A 185 17.65 -17.95 -4.53
CA ASN A 185 18.19 -16.92 -5.40
C ASN A 185 18.65 -17.57 -6.72
N PRO A 186 17.95 -17.35 -7.86
CA PRO A 186 18.30 -17.99 -9.13
C PRO A 186 19.57 -17.40 -9.77
N PHE A 187 20.15 -16.34 -9.20
CA PHE A 187 21.36 -15.68 -9.70
C PHE A 187 22.65 -16.18 -9.04
N VAL A 188 22.54 -17.12 -8.10
CA VAL A 188 23.67 -17.77 -7.44
C VAL A 188 23.60 -19.26 -7.77
N GLU A 189 24.69 -19.81 -8.33
CA GLU A 189 24.74 -21.23 -8.64
C GLU A 189 24.67 -22.06 -7.35
N ASP A 190 23.95 -23.19 -7.41
CA ASP A 190 23.79 -24.08 -6.26
C ASP A 190 25.16 -24.50 -5.71
N GLY A 191 25.37 -24.29 -4.41
CA GLY A 191 26.62 -24.63 -3.72
C GLY A 191 27.76 -23.60 -3.88
N THR A 192 27.55 -22.48 -4.58
CA THR A 192 28.55 -21.40 -4.73
C THR A 192 28.32 -20.21 -3.79
N ALA A 193 27.20 -20.20 -3.07
CA ALA A 193 26.88 -19.22 -2.05
C ALA A 193 27.97 -19.20 -0.97
N LYS A 194 28.60 -18.04 -0.76
CA LYS A 194 29.65 -17.88 0.27
C LYS A 194 29.02 -17.85 1.66
N ASP A 195 27.88 -17.17 1.76
CA ASP A 195 27.01 -17.17 2.93
C ASP A 195 25.66 -17.80 2.59
N ASN A 196 25.00 -18.43 3.58
CA ASN A 196 23.65 -19.01 3.41
C ASN A 196 22.63 -17.99 2.84
N VAL A 197 22.85 -16.71 3.10
CA VAL A 197 21.96 -15.62 2.65
C VAL A 197 22.12 -15.31 1.16
N ASP A 198 23.30 -15.54 0.57
CA ASP A 198 23.53 -15.27 -0.86
C ASP A 198 22.60 -16.13 -1.74
N GLY A 199 22.33 -17.36 -1.29
CA GLY A 199 21.38 -18.28 -1.93
C GLY A 199 19.90 -17.93 -1.70
N ILE A 200 19.60 -16.84 -0.98
CA ILE A 200 18.23 -16.43 -0.65
C ILE A 200 17.86 -15.13 -1.38
N MET A 201 16.66 -15.12 -1.96
CA MET A 201 16.03 -13.92 -2.51
C MET A 201 14.64 -13.73 -1.92
N ILE A 202 14.30 -12.50 -1.57
CA ILE A 202 12.95 -12.12 -1.13
C ILE A 202 12.11 -11.80 -2.36
N GLN A 203 10.98 -12.49 -2.47
CA GLN A 203 10.11 -12.41 -3.64
C GLN A 203 8.65 -12.68 -3.27
N LYS A 204 7.77 -12.56 -4.26
CA LYS A 204 6.36 -12.91 -4.12
C LYS A 204 6.19 -14.43 -3.93
N GLY A 205 5.59 -14.85 -2.82
CA GLY A 205 5.29 -16.26 -2.56
C GLY A 205 4.05 -16.79 -3.29
N ASN A 206 4.04 -18.09 -3.59
CA ASN A 206 2.95 -18.78 -4.30
C ASN A 206 1.63 -18.87 -3.49
N LEU A 207 1.70 -18.76 -2.16
CA LEU A 207 0.55 -18.84 -1.24
C LEU A 207 -0.25 -17.52 -1.11
N GLY A 208 0.10 -16.52 -1.91
CA GLY A 208 -0.91 -15.65 -2.53
C GLY A 208 -1.47 -14.46 -1.76
N LYS A 209 -1.04 -14.06 -0.55
CA LYS A 209 -1.66 -12.85 0.08
C LYS A 209 -0.80 -11.79 0.75
N CYS A 210 0.51 -11.95 0.91
CA CYS A 210 1.32 -10.91 1.54
C CYS A 210 2.69 -10.80 0.88
N TYR A 211 2.82 -9.91 -0.11
CA TYR A 211 4.11 -9.35 -0.49
C TYR A 211 4.02 -7.83 -0.46
N TYR A 212 4.72 -7.21 0.49
CA TYR A 212 4.54 -5.82 0.84
C TYR A 212 5.89 -5.17 1.16
N ILE A 213 6.08 -3.95 0.67
CA ILE A 213 7.26 -3.12 0.93
C ILE A 213 6.77 -1.76 1.41
N ALA A 214 7.28 -1.29 2.55
CA ALA A 214 6.90 0.00 3.12
C ALA A 214 8.03 0.71 3.84
N ASP A 215 7.85 2.01 4.04
CA ASP A 215 8.72 2.89 4.84
C ASP A 215 8.61 2.60 6.36
N LYS A 216 7.52 1.94 6.75
CA LYS A 216 7.15 1.68 8.15
C LYS A 216 6.72 0.23 8.31
N PRO A 217 6.94 -0.34 9.51
CA PRO A 217 6.48 -1.69 9.77
C PRO A 217 4.95 -1.69 9.74
N GLU A 218 4.38 -2.79 9.25
CA GLU A 218 2.93 -2.92 9.08
C GLU A 218 2.17 -2.75 10.41
N LYS A 219 2.80 -3.12 11.54
CA LYS A 219 2.29 -2.86 12.90
C LYS A 219 1.97 -1.39 13.18
N ASP A 220 2.71 -0.44 12.60
CA ASP A 220 2.45 0.98 12.79
C ASP A 220 1.30 1.49 11.90
N VAL A 221 1.11 0.88 10.72
CA VAL A 221 -0.07 1.08 9.89
C VAL A 221 -1.32 0.54 10.61
N LEU A 222 -1.21 -0.64 11.21
CA LEU A 222 -2.29 -1.29 11.97
C LEU A 222 -2.66 -0.54 13.26
N LYS A 223 -1.72 0.19 13.89
CA LYS A 223 -2.04 1.06 15.03
C LYS A 223 -3.03 2.17 14.65
N LYS A 224 -3.00 2.69 13.42
CA LYS A 224 -3.96 3.70 12.95
C LYS A 224 -5.34 3.11 12.64
N LEU A 225 -5.41 1.82 12.32
CA LEU A 225 -6.65 1.09 12.02
C LEU A 225 -7.45 0.66 13.27
N LYS A 226 -6.99 0.99 14.49
CA LYS A 226 -7.63 0.63 15.77
C LYS A 226 -9.13 0.93 15.81
N TRP A 227 -9.56 2.09 15.34
CA TRP A 227 -10.95 2.51 15.43
C TRP A 227 -11.91 1.71 14.54
N GLY A 228 -11.44 1.20 13.40
CA GLY A 228 -12.29 0.48 12.44
C GLY A 228 -12.73 -0.89 12.95
N TRP A 229 -11.79 -1.70 13.45
CA TRP A 229 -12.14 -3.04 13.95
C TRP A 229 -12.76 -2.98 15.36
N ILE A 230 -12.33 -2.06 16.23
CA ILE A 230 -12.97 -1.85 17.55
C ILE A 230 -14.42 -1.41 17.35
N GLY A 231 -14.65 -0.42 16.48
CA GLY A 231 -16.00 0.05 16.15
C GLY A 231 -16.86 -1.05 15.50
N GLY A 232 -16.31 -1.84 14.58
CA GLY A 232 -17.03 -2.95 13.97
C GLY A 232 -17.39 -4.07 14.96
N LEU A 233 -16.47 -4.42 15.86
CA LEU A 233 -16.63 -5.57 16.77
C LEU A 233 -17.52 -5.22 17.96
N PHE A 234 -17.29 -4.08 18.62
CA PHE A 234 -18.11 -3.63 19.74
C PHE A 234 -19.40 -2.95 19.29
N GLY A 235 -19.35 -2.08 18.27
CA GLY A 235 -20.53 -1.41 17.73
C GLY A 235 -21.46 -2.39 16.99
N GLY A 236 -20.91 -3.30 16.19
CA GLY A 236 -21.68 -4.37 15.55
C GLY A 236 -22.31 -5.31 16.59
N GLY A 237 -21.54 -5.72 17.62
CA GLY A 237 -22.05 -6.53 18.72
C GLY A 237 -23.19 -5.84 19.49
N ALA A 238 -23.04 -4.55 19.82
CA ALA A 238 -24.08 -3.79 20.51
C ALA A 238 -25.37 -3.65 19.68
N LEU A 239 -25.27 -3.43 18.37
CA LEU A 239 -26.43 -3.36 17.47
C LEU A 239 -27.18 -4.70 17.38
N ILE A 240 -26.44 -5.82 17.36
CA ILE A 240 -27.04 -7.16 17.38
C ILE A 240 -27.80 -7.38 18.69
N VAL A 241 -27.14 -7.13 19.84
CA VAL A 241 -27.75 -7.34 21.17
C VAL A 241 -28.95 -6.42 21.38
N GLY A 242 -28.84 -5.13 21.05
CA GLY A 242 -29.91 -4.16 21.18
C GLY A 242 -31.10 -4.47 20.25
N GLY A 243 -30.83 -4.85 19.00
CA GLY A 243 -31.87 -5.24 18.06
C GLY A 243 -32.61 -6.51 18.48
N LEU A 244 -31.89 -7.53 18.96
CA LEU A 244 -32.50 -8.75 19.49
C LEU A 244 -33.29 -8.47 20.77
N ALA A 245 -32.77 -7.67 21.70
CA ALA A 245 -33.49 -7.28 22.92
C ALA A 245 -34.79 -6.52 22.59
N GLY A 246 -34.75 -5.60 21.62
CA GLY A 246 -35.95 -4.89 21.15
C GLY A 246 -37.00 -5.84 20.56
N ILE A 247 -36.57 -6.85 19.81
CA ILE A 247 -37.45 -7.90 19.29
C ILE A 247 -38.04 -8.75 20.44
N PHE A 248 -37.23 -9.17 21.41
CA PHE A 248 -37.72 -9.97 22.55
C PHE A 248 -38.71 -9.23 23.45
N ILE A 249 -38.45 -7.94 23.73
CA ILE A 249 -39.37 -7.08 24.48
C ILE A 249 -40.70 -6.93 23.72
N TYR A 250 -40.62 -6.76 22.39
CA TYR A 250 -41.81 -6.62 21.55
C TYR A 250 -42.71 -7.88 21.58
N PHE A 251 -42.11 -9.08 21.60
CA PHE A 251 -42.86 -10.34 21.68
C PHE A 251 -43.26 -10.74 23.11
N GLY A 252 -42.98 -9.92 24.13
CA GLY A 252 -43.34 -10.21 25.52
C GLY A 252 -42.65 -11.44 26.10
N VAL A 253 -41.46 -11.77 25.60
CA VAL A 253 -40.66 -12.93 26.06
C VAL A 253 -39.88 -12.60 27.35
N PHE A 254 -40.01 -11.38 27.86
CA PHE A 254 -39.48 -10.90 29.15
C PHE A 254 -40.50 -10.03 29.86
#